data_AF-A0A8C4R1H9-F1
#
_entry.id   AF-A0A8C4R1H9-F1
#
_cell.length_a   1.000
_cell.length_b   1.000
_cell.length_c   1.000
_cell.angle_alpha   90.00
_cell.angle_beta   90.00
_cell.angle_gamma   90.00
#
_symmetry.space_group_name_H-M   'P 1'
#
loop_
_entity.id
_entity.type
_entity.pdbx_description
1 polymer ?
#
loop_
_entity_poly.entity_id
_entity_poly.type
_entity_poly.pdbx_seq_one_letter_code
_entity_poly.pdbx_strand_id
1 'polypeptide(L)'
;MDAALYEWTLQQAARLDNSRIDGLPVRFAEVPRYDPWFRDCLLPCKPAVLPPALTATWPARSRWLRADGTPDLSALAHEFGDARVPVANCDQRQYDANPKQNMTLYDYIAYWKEHIALDYRSPQGCLYLKDWHLCRAFPKADIYSTPIHFSSDWLNEFADSRQTDDYRFVYIGPKGSWTPFHADVLRSHSWSANMCGRKQWLFYPPGQEDLLRDPLGNLPYDVMIDPLPNAAPAPLEIIQEAGEVIFVPSGWYHQVHNLLIMKSCTGMDYQDFYLFLLTIAKNRIEFLKQLSGTSLDEATRNQADRHGMLTELGPWHAIFDLHKLLPVFRSVAADPHINQLENDSLLEKSSHITTAAETVMAEAERNLS
;
A
#
# COMPACT_ATOMS: atom_id res chain seq x y z
N MET A 1 -4.89 16.92 9.18
CA MET A 1 -5.01 17.97 8.14
C MET A 1 -5.76 19.17 8.70
N ASP A 2 -5.18 20.36 8.59
CA ASP A 2 -5.82 21.63 8.95
C ASP A 2 -6.49 22.34 7.75
N ALA A 3 -7.21 23.43 8.02
CA ALA A 3 -7.93 24.21 7.00
C ALA A 3 -6.98 24.85 5.96
N ALA A 4 -5.81 25.30 6.39
CA ALA A 4 -4.83 25.94 5.51
C ALA A 4 -4.26 24.95 4.49
N LEU A 5 -3.96 23.72 4.93
CA LEU A 5 -3.52 22.64 4.05
C LEU A 5 -4.64 22.18 3.10
N TYR A 6 -5.89 22.13 3.57
CA TYR A 6 -7.04 21.82 2.72
C TYR A 6 -7.21 22.82 1.57
N GLU A 7 -7.24 24.12 1.88
CA GLU A 7 -7.36 25.18 0.87
C GLU A 7 -6.20 25.17 -0.14
N TRP A 8 -4.97 24.98 0.36
CA TRP A 8 -3.81 24.83 -0.51
C TRP A 8 -3.98 23.63 -1.46
N THR A 9 -4.52 22.51 -0.98
CA THR A 9 -4.70 21.28 -1.75
C THR A 9 -5.66 21.48 -2.93
N LEU A 10 -6.78 22.19 -2.72
CA LEU A 10 -7.74 22.51 -3.78
C LEU A 10 -7.10 23.32 -4.91
N GLN A 11 -6.15 24.20 -4.58
CA GLN A 11 -5.46 25.05 -5.56
C GLN A 11 -4.37 24.31 -6.35
N GLN A 12 -3.72 23.31 -5.74
CA GLN A 12 -2.56 22.62 -6.35
C GLN A 12 -2.93 21.36 -7.13
N ALA A 13 -4.05 20.69 -6.81
CA ALA A 13 -4.38 19.39 -7.40
C ALA A 13 -4.38 19.34 -8.94
N ALA A 14 -4.68 20.46 -9.61
CA ALA A 14 -4.67 20.57 -11.08
C ALA A 14 -3.29 20.83 -11.71
N ARG A 15 -2.25 21.06 -10.91
CA ARG A 15 -0.92 21.53 -11.35
C ARG A 15 0.21 20.54 -11.06
N LEU A 16 -0.10 19.38 -10.49
CA LEU A 16 0.89 18.40 -10.09
C LEU A 16 1.41 17.64 -11.32
N ASP A 17 2.69 17.84 -11.62
CA ASP A 17 3.44 17.11 -12.63
C ASP A 17 4.19 15.95 -11.98
N ASN A 18 3.62 14.75 -12.07
CA ASN A 18 4.16 13.54 -11.46
C ASN A 18 5.27 12.88 -12.31
N SER A 19 5.63 13.47 -13.45
CA SER A 19 6.66 12.92 -14.36
C SER A 19 8.09 13.33 -13.98
N ARG A 20 8.25 14.34 -13.09
CA ARG A 20 9.55 14.88 -12.69
C ARG A 20 10.21 14.07 -11.59
N ILE A 21 11.49 13.76 -11.78
CA ILE A 21 12.32 13.01 -10.82
C ILE A 21 13.28 13.85 -9.99
N ASP A 22 13.43 15.15 -10.30
CA ASP A 22 14.35 16.02 -9.59
C ASP A 22 14.00 16.13 -8.10
N GLY A 23 14.99 15.88 -7.24
CA GLY A 23 14.81 15.91 -5.79
C GLY A 23 14.08 14.69 -5.20
N LEU A 24 13.98 13.59 -5.96
CA LEU A 24 13.43 12.32 -5.48
C LEU A 24 14.52 11.28 -5.13
N PRO A 25 14.20 10.32 -4.25
CA PRO A 25 13.02 10.31 -3.39
C PRO A 25 13.09 11.40 -2.33
N VAL A 26 11.93 11.82 -1.82
CA VAL A 26 11.91 12.68 -0.63
C VAL A 26 12.40 11.85 0.56
N ARG A 27 13.58 12.18 1.10
CA ARG A 27 14.13 11.52 2.30
C ARG A 27 13.92 12.39 3.52
N PHE A 28 13.25 11.84 4.53
CA PHE A 28 13.02 12.53 5.79
C PHE A 28 14.10 12.15 6.80
N ALA A 29 14.75 13.16 7.40
CA ALA A 29 15.72 12.95 8.48
C ALA A 29 15.05 12.59 9.82
N GLU A 30 13.87 13.15 10.06
CA GLU A 30 13.03 12.90 11.24
C GLU A 30 11.62 12.48 10.80
N VAL A 31 10.87 11.81 11.68
CA VAL A 31 9.49 11.41 11.35
C VAL A 31 8.67 12.68 11.08
N PRO A 32 8.17 12.90 9.85
CA PRO A 32 7.44 14.12 9.55
C PRO A 32 6.11 14.12 10.30
N ARG A 33 5.57 15.30 10.58
CA ARG A 33 4.14 15.41 10.92
C ARG A 33 3.30 15.04 9.70
N TYR A 34 2.04 14.68 9.91
CA TYR A 34 1.13 14.28 8.84
C TYR A 34 0.96 15.36 7.77
N ASP A 35 0.82 16.63 8.16
CA ASP A 35 0.51 17.71 7.21
C ASP A 35 1.65 17.98 6.20
N PRO A 36 2.93 18.13 6.61
CA PRO A 36 4.05 18.17 5.66
C PRO A 36 4.15 16.91 4.80
N TRP A 37 3.95 15.73 5.38
CA TRP A 37 3.94 14.46 4.65
C TRP A 37 2.88 14.45 3.53
N PHE A 38 1.66 14.84 3.87
CA PHE A 38 0.53 14.88 2.95
C PHE A 38 0.83 15.85 1.79
N ARG A 39 1.27 17.06 2.13
CA ARG A 39 1.59 18.14 1.17
C ARG A 39 2.74 17.78 0.24
N ASP A 40 3.81 17.23 0.79
CA ASP A 40 5.10 17.12 0.09
C ASP A 40 5.28 15.75 -0.59
N CYS A 41 4.52 14.72 -0.20
CA CYS A 41 4.67 13.36 -0.70
C CYS A 41 3.36 12.71 -1.16
N LEU A 42 2.35 12.62 -0.29
CA LEU A 42 1.13 11.87 -0.60
C LEU A 42 0.34 12.52 -1.75
N LEU A 43 0.00 13.80 -1.62
CA LEU A 43 -0.75 14.54 -2.63
C LEU A 43 -0.01 14.65 -3.98
N PRO A 44 1.28 15.03 -4.05
CA PRO A 44 2.02 15.11 -5.31
C PRO A 44 2.47 13.73 -5.84
N CYS A 45 2.03 12.62 -5.24
CA CYS A 45 2.44 11.26 -5.61
C CYS A 45 3.96 11.10 -5.75
N LYS A 46 4.73 11.58 -4.77
CA LYS A 46 6.21 11.49 -4.76
C LYS A 46 6.69 10.33 -3.89
N PRO A 47 7.57 9.45 -4.40
CA PRO A 47 8.19 8.40 -3.60
C PRO A 47 9.01 9.02 -2.48
N ALA A 48 8.96 8.40 -1.31
CA ALA A 48 9.57 8.94 -0.11
C ALA A 48 10.14 7.84 0.78
N VAL A 49 11.16 8.19 1.55
CA VAL A 49 11.75 7.32 2.58
C VAL A 49 11.61 7.99 3.93
N LEU A 50 10.89 7.34 4.84
CA LEU A 50 10.70 7.74 6.22
C LEU A 50 11.73 7.03 7.12
N PRO A 51 12.25 7.70 8.17
CA PRO A 51 13.41 7.23 8.90
C PRO A 51 13.09 6.06 9.83
N PRO A 52 14.12 5.33 10.30
CA PRO A 52 13.96 4.17 11.19
C PRO A 52 13.21 4.44 12.50
N ALA A 53 13.18 5.70 12.94
CA ALA A 53 12.43 6.13 14.11
C ALA A 53 10.92 5.85 13.98
N LEU A 54 10.37 5.81 12.75
CA LEU A 54 8.95 5.54 12.51
C LEU A 54 8.52 4.13 12.96
N THR A 55 9.43 3.16 12.86
CA THR A 55 9.16 1.74 13.19
C THR A 55 9.77 1.33 14.52
N ALA A 56 10.42 2.25 15.24
CA ALA A 56 11.27 1.93 16.40
C ALA A 56 10.52 1.23 17.54
N THR A 57 9.22 1.51 17.71
CA THR A 57 8.37 0.95 18.76
C THR A 57 7.67 -0.35 18.36
N TRP A 58 7.82 -0.80 17.11
CA TRP A 58 7.10 -1.98 16.64
C TRP A 58 7.62 -3.27 17.30
N PRO A 59 6.75 -4.16 17.78
CA PRO A 59 7.17 -5.44 18.33
C PRO A 59 8.01 -6.29 17.35
N ALA A 60 7.78 -6.18 16.04
CA ALA A 60 8.62 -6.83 15.04
C ALA A 60 10.11 -6.44 15.14
N ARG A 61 10.44 -5.21 15.57
CA ARG A 61 11.85 -4.78 15.74
C ARG A 61 12.60 -5.56 16.79
N SER A 62 11.93 -6.03 17.83
CA SER A 62 12.55 -6.77 18.94
C SER A 62 12.29 -8.27 18.86
N ARG A 63 11.16 -8.70 18.29
CA ARG A 63 10.75 -10.11 18.25
C ARG A 63 11.27 -10.87 17.03
N TRP A 64 11.48 -10.18 15.91
CA TRP A 64 11.91 -10.84 14.66
C TRP A 64 13.41 -10.74 14.42
N LEU A 65 14.13 -9.94 15.22
CA LEU A 65 15.53 -9.62 15.01
C LEU A 65 16.38 -10.07 16.18
N ARG A 66 17.59 -10.52 15.88
CA ARG A 66 18.66 -10.74 16.85
C ARG A 66 19.34 -9.42 17.19
N ALA A 67 20.17 -9.45 18.23
CA ALA A 67 20.95 -8.28 18.68
C ALA A 67 21.91 -7.73 17.60
N ASP A 68 22.32 -8.55 16.63
CA ASP A 68 23.18 -8.15 15.50
C ASP A 68 22.38 -7.59 14.30
N GLY A 69 21.05 -7.47 14.41
CA GLY A 69 20.17 -6.97 13.35
C GLY A 69 19.80 -8.01 12.29
N THR A 70 20.25 -9.26 12.42
CA THR A 70 19.84 -10.36 11.53
C THR A 70 18.49 -10.95 11.95
N PRO A 71 17.75 -11.61 11.03
CA PRO A 71 16.49 -12.28 11.38
C PRO A 71 16.69 -13.36 12.44
N ASP A 72 15.83 -13.38 13.46
CA ASP A 72 15.73 -14.50 14.40
C ASP A 72 14.85 -15.62 13.82
N LEU A 73 15.45 -16.40 12.93
CA LEU A 73 14.79 -17.53 12.28
C LEU A 73 14.29 -18.59 13.28
N SER A 74 14.91 -18.70 14.46
CA SER A 74 14.47 -19.67 15.46
C SER A 74 13.21 -19.18 16.17
N ALA A 75 13.13 -17.89 16.51
CA ALA A 75 11.94 -17.29 17.07
C ALA A 75 10.76 -17.34 16.08
N LEU A 76 10.99 -16.99 14.81
CA LEU A 76 9.97 -17.07 13.76
C LEU A 76 9.44 -18.49 13.54
N ALA A 77 10.34 -19.50 13.52
CA ALA A 77 9.94 -20.90 13.41
C ALA A 77 9.19 -21.39 14.64
N HIS A 78 9.55 -20.93 15.83
CA HIS A 78 8.85 -21.28 17.07
C HIS A 78 7.43 -20.71 17.11
N GLU A 79 7.26 -19.45 16.70
CA GLU A 79 5.97 -18.77 16.76
C GLU A 79 5.03 -19.16 15.62
N PHE A 80 5.54 -19.29 14.40
CA PHE A 80 4.73 -19.43 13.19
C PHE A 80 5.11 -20.65 12.34
N GLY A 81 5.89 -21.61 12.86
CA GLY A 81 6.46 -22.72 12.06
C GLY A 81 5.44 -23.51 11.24
N ASP A 82 4.27 -23.81 11.83
CA ASP A 82 3.20 -24.57 11.17
C ASP A 82 2.39 -23.73 10.17
N ALA A 83 2.61 -22.41 10.10
CA ALA A 83 1.90 -21.54 9.18
C ALA A 83 2.17 -21.95 7.74
N ARG A 84 1.10 -22.09 6.95
CA ARG A 84 1.18 -22.30 5.49
C ARG A 84 1.47 -20.96 4.83
N VAL A 85 2.64 -20.84 4.22
CA VAL A 85 3.15 -19.58 3.66
C VAL A 85 3.36 -19.69 2.14
N PRO A 86 3.01 -18.64 1.38
CA PRO A 86 3.29 -18.55 -0.05
C PRO A 86 4.78 -18.26 -0.30
N VAL A 87 5.40 -19.08 -1.14
CA VAL A 87 6.83 -19.01 -1.46
C VAL A 87 7.01 -19.03 -2.97
N ALA A 88 7.62 -17.96 -3.49
CA ALA A 88 7.94 -17.78 -4.89
C ALA A 88 9.35 -18.29 -5.22
N ASN A 89 9.57 -18.81 -6.43
CA ASN A 89 10.91 -19.13 -6.92
C ASN A 89 11.42 -18.02 -7.85
N CYS A 90 12.41 -17.25 -7.40
CA CYS A 90 12.96 -16.10 -8.11
C CYS A 90 13.78 -16.48 -9.35
N ASP A 91 14.23 -17.73 -9.47
CA ASP A 91 15.00 -18.23 -10.63
C ASP A 91 14.11 -18.78 -11.74
N GLN A 92 12.80 -18.81 -11.51
CA GLN A 92 11.82 -19.25 -12.49
C GLN A 92 10.92 -18.09 -12.89
N ARG A 93 10.57 -18.07 -14.17
CA ARG A 93 9.63 -17.12 -14.76
C ARG A 93 8.38 -17.85 -15.20
N GLN A 94 7.24 -17.41 -14.70
CA GLN A 94 5.92 -17.82 -15.16
C GLN A 94 5.17 -16.57 -15.60
N TYR A 95 5.11 -16.35 -16.92
CA TYR A 95 4.62 -15.11 -17.53
C TYR A 95 5.45 -13.88 -17.09
N ASP A 96 4.83 -12.96 -16.37
CA ASP A 96 5.40 -11.72 -15.81
C ASP A 96 5.68 -11.82 -14.31
N ALA A 97 5.57 -13.03 -13.71
CA ALA A 97 5.76 -13.24 -12.28
C ALA A 97 6.66 -14.44 -11.96
N ASN A 98 7.09 -14.50 -10.69
CA ASN A 98 7.72 -15.70 -10.13
C ASN A 98 6.63 -16.73 -9.74
N PRO A 99 6.76 -18.01 -10.13
CA PRO A 99 5.80 -19.04 -9.74
C PRO A 99 5.81 -19.25 -8.23
N LYS A 100 4.63 -19.51 -7.65
CA LYS A 100 4.44 -19.67 -6.19
C LYS A 100 3.99 -21.08 -5.83
N GLN A 101 4.45 -21.55 -4.69
CA GLN A 101 3.96 -22.74 -4.01
C GLN A 101 3.75 -22.45 -2.52
N ASN A 102 2.86 -23.20 -1.88
CA ASN A 102 2.66 -23.09 -0.44
C ASN A 102 3.47 -24.17 0.28
N MET A 103 4.25 -23.79 1.30
CA MET A 103 4.95 -24.70 2.21
C MET A 103 4.75 -24.24 3.67
N THR A 104 5.23 -25.02 4.64
CA THR A 104 5.24 -24.53 6.03
C THR A 104 6.34 -23.49 6.20
N LEU A 105 6.17 -22.54 7.12
CA LEU A 105 7.24 -21.59 7.44
C LEU A 105 8.46 -22.33 7.99
N TYR A 106 8.24 -23.43 8.72
CA TYR A 106 9.31 -24.29 9.20
C TYR A 106 10.19 -24.82 8.05
N ASP A 107 9.57 -25.39 6.99
CA ASP A 107 10.29 -25.88 5.81
C ASP A 107 11.00 -24.75 5.07
N TYR A 108 10.35 -23.58 4.95
CA TYR A 108 10.95 -22.41 4.33
C TYR A 108 12.20 -21.93 5.09
N ILE A 109 12.14 -21.90 6.42
CA ILE A 109 13.27 -21.51 7.27
C ILE A 109 14.39 -22.56 7.20
N ALA A 110 14.06 -23.85 7.12
CA ALA A 110 15.05 -24.90 6.91
C ALA A 110 15.78 -24.73 5.57
N TYR A 111 15.04 -24.51 4.48
CA TYR A 111 15.59 -24.13 3.18
C TYR A 111 16.51 -22.90 3.30
N TRP A 112 16.08 -21.85 3.99
CA TRP A 112 16.83 -20.60 4.05
C TRP A 112 18.15 -20.79 4.81
N LYS A 113 18.15 -21.54 5.92
CA LYS A 113 19.37 -21.89 6.66
C LYS A 113 20.35 -22.66 5.78
N GLU A 114 19.88 -23.64 5.01
CA GLU A 114 20.69 -24.39 4.05
C GLU A 114 21.23 -23.48 2.95
N HIS A 115 20.39 -22.62 2.37
CA HIS A 115 20.77 -21.67 1.34
C HIS A 115 21.89 -20.72 1.80
N ILE A 116 21.85 -20.24 3.05
CA ILE A 116 22.95 -19.46 3.65
C ILE A 116 24.21 -20.31 3.80
N ALA A 117 24.09 -21.55 4.28
CA ALA A 117 25.22 -22.47 4.47
C ALA A 117 25.93 -22.82 3.15
N LEU A 118 25.20 -22.77 2.03
CA LEU A 118 25.70 -23.03 0.68
C LEU A 118 26.08 -21.76 -0.09
N ASP A 119 26.39 -20.66 0.61
CA ASP A 119 26.78 -19.37 0.02
C ASP A 119 25.75 -18.86 -1.01
N TYR A 120 24.47 -18.95 -0.63
CA TYR A 120 23.33 -18.52 -1.45
C TYR A 120 23.20 -19.28 -2.78
N ARG A 121 23.63 -20.54 -2.80
CA ARG A 121 23.43 -21.47 -3.92
C ARG A 121 22.54 -22.62 -3.47
N SER A 122 21.35 -22.74 -4.04
CA SER A 122 20.46 -23.87 -3.77
C SER A 122 20.01 -24.54 -5.06
N PRO A 123 19.98 -25.88 -5.12
CA PRO A 123 19.39 -26.59 -6.26
C PRO A 123 17.88 -26.31 -6.41
N GLN A 124 17.22 -25.81 -5.36
CA GLN A 124 15.81 -25.40 -5.40
C GLN A 124 15.61 -24.02 -6.03
N GLY A 125 16.71 -23.30 -6.31
CA GLY A 125 16.71 -21.90 -6.70
C GLY A 125 16.53 -20.94 -5.51
N CYS A 126 16.44 -19.65 -5.79
CA CYS A 126 16.23 -18.60 -4.81
C CYS A 126 14.75 -18.48 -4.40
N LEU A 127 14.36 -19.09 -3.28
CA LEU A 127 12.99 -19.04 -2.77
C LEU A 127 12.71 -17.80 -1.90
N TYR A 128 11.56 -17.17 -2.15
CA TYR A 128 11.14 -15.92 -1.55
C TYR A 128 9.71 -16.03 -0.99
N LEU A 129 9.56 -16.01 0.33
CA LEU A 129 8.25 -15.93 0.97
C LEU A 129 7.66 -14.54 0.71
N LYS A 130 6.56 -14.51 -0.04
CA LYS A 130 5.90 -13.27 -0.46
C LYS A 130 4.39 -13.40 -0.50
N ASP A 131 3.71 -12.32 -0.11
CA ASP A 131 2.26 -12.17 -0.01
C ASP A 131 1.66 -12.98 1.15
N TRP A 132 2.40 -13.08 2.26
CA TRP A 132 1.88 -13.75 3.45
C TRP A 132 0.97 -12.82 4.27
N HIS A 133 -0.31 -13.15 4.29
CA HIS A 133 -1.36 -12.50 5.09
C HIS A 133 -1.24 -12.85 6.59
N LEU A 134 -0.13 -12.46 7.23
CA LEU A 134 0.15 -12.79 8.64
C LEU A 134 -0.89 -12.17 9.57
N CYS A 135 -1.25 -10.89 9.36
CA CYS A 135 -2.21 -10.19 10.22
C CYS A 135 -3.59 -10.87 10.20
N ARG A 136 -4.07 -11.33 9.04
CA ARG A 136 -5.29 -12.12 8.95
C ARG A 136 -5.17 -13.50 9.58
N ALA A 137 -4.05 -14.20 9.36
CA ALA A 137 -3.85 -15.55 9.90
C ALA A 137 -3.63 -15.56 11.42
N PHE A 138 -3.00 -14.50 11.95
CA PHE A 138 -2.62 -14.35 13.35
C PHE A 138 -2.97 -12.94 13.85
N PRO A 139 -4.27 -12.59 14.01
CA PRO A 139 -4.71 -11.24 14.35
C PRO A 139 -4.26 -10.76 15.74
N LYS A 140 -3.80 -11.68 16.60
CA LYS A 140 -3.26 -11.38 17.94
C LYS A 140 -1.73 -11.30 17.96
N ALA A 141 -1.06 -11.42 16.81
CA ALA A 141 0.40 -11.42 16.75
C ALA A 141 1.00 -10.06 17.15
N ASP A 142 0.25 -8.96 16.99
CA ASP A 142 0.63 -7.58 17.36
C ASP A 142 2.08 -7.27 16.97
N ILE A 143 2.33 -7.22 15.66
CA ILE A 143 3.68 -7.12 15.09
C ILE A 143 4.06 -5.69 14.68
N TYR A 144 3.06 -4.86 14.34
CA TYR A 144 3.23 -3.46 13.98
C TYR A 144 1.92 -2.69 14.19
N SER A 145 2.02 -1.36 14.22
CA SER A 145 0.88 -0.45 14.16
C SER A 145 0.98 0.40 12.89
N THR A 146 -0.13 0.61 12.16
CA THR A 146 -0.16 1.47 10.98
C THR A 146 0.19 2.92 11.37
N PRO A 147 1.26 3.52 10.82
CA PRO A 147 1.57 4.92 11.05
C PRO A 147 0.48 5.85 10.51
N ILE A 148 0.26 7.00 11.15
CA ILE A 148 -0.69 8.04 10.71
C ILE A 148 -0.49 8.47 9.24
N HIS A 149 0.75 8.44 8.75
CA HIS A 149 1.12 8.74 7.36
C HIS A 149 0.39 7.87 6.34
N PHE A 150 -0.02 6.67 6.76
CA PHE A 150 -0.66 5.64 5.94
C PHE A 150 -2.04 5.24 6.48
N SER A 151 -2.63 6.01 7.39
CA SER A 151 -3.92 5.66 8.02
C SER A 151 -5.15 5.97 7.16
N SER A 152 -5.00 6.71 6.06
CA SER A 152 -6.00 6.78 4.99
C SER A 152 -5.91 5.53 4.11
N ASP A 153 -6.23 4.38 4.73
CA ASP A 153 -6.03 3.04 4.19
C ASP A 153 -7.35 2.46 3.67
N TRP A 154 -7.81 2.99 2.53
CA TRP A 154 -9.11 2.63 1.99
C TRP A 154 -9.23 1.13 1.69
N LEU A 155 -8.14 0.49 1.23
CA LEU A 155 -8.16 -0.93 0.87
C LEU A 155 -8.38 -1.81 2.10
N ASN A 156 -7.64 -1.58 3.18
CA ASN A 156 -7.87 -2.34 4.41
C ASN A 156 -9.17 -1.93 5.12
N GLU A 157 -9.58 -0.66 5.04
CA GLU A 157 -10.89 -0.24 5.57
C GLU A 157 -12.04 -1.02 4.92
N PHE A 158 -11.99 -1.19 3.60
CA PHE A 158 -12.93 -2.01 2.86
C PHE A 158 -12.81 -3.49 3.21
N ALA A 159 -11.59 -4.04 3.21
CA ALA A 159 -11.36 -5.44 3.52
C ALA A 159 -11.80 -5.83 4.94
N ASP A 160 -11.51 -4.99 5.94
CA ASP A 160 -11.91 -5.16 7.35
C ASP A 160 -13.43 -5.06 7.52
N SER A 161 -14.12 -4.24 6.69
CA SER A 161 -15.58 -4.14 6.71
C SER A 161 -16.26 -5.45 6.27
N ARG A 162 -15.62 -6.18 5.35
CA ARG A 162 -16.11 -7.44 4.80
C ARG A 162 -15.57 -8.67 5.52
N GLN A 163 -14.47 -8.53 6.25
CA GLN A 163 -13.71 -9.62 6.87
C GLN A 163 -13.28 -10.70 5.86
N THR A 164 -13.06 -10.31 4.61
CA THR A 164 -12.75 -11.24 3.51
C THR A 164 -11.26 -11.35 3.21
N ASP A 165 -10.50 -10.27 3.43
CA ASP A 165 -9.08 -10.20 3.10
C ASP A 165 -8.35 -9.15 3.95
N ASP A 166 -7.05 -9.02 3.76
CA ASP A 166 -6.21 -7.90 4.21
C ASP A 166 -5.15 -7.56 3.15
N TYR A 167 -4.91 -6.26 2.97
CA TYR A 167 -3.83 -5.72 2.14
C TYR A 167 -2.61 -5.43 3.02
N ARG A 168 -2.25 -6.41 3.84
CA ARG A 168 -1.16 -6.36 4.83
C ARG A 168 -0.33 -7.62 4.66
N PHE A 169 0.90 -7.45 4.18
CA PHE A 169 1.67 -8.60 3.72
C PHE A 169 3.05 -8.67 4.37
N VAL A 170 3.42 -9.87 4.79
CA VAL A 170 4.75 -10.20 5.28
C VAL A 170 5.55 -10.86 4.17
N TYR A 171 6.83 -10.52 4.19
CA TYR A 171 7.82 -10.85 3.19
C TYR A 171 9.05 -11.37 3.89
N ILE A 172 9.61 -12.48 3.43
CA ILE A 172 10.79 -13.05 4.05
C ILE A 172 11.61 -13.69 2.94
N GLY A 173 12.88 -13.34 2.80
CA GLY A 173 13.67 -13.69 1.63
C GLY A 173 15.18 -13.59 1.86
N PRO A 174 15.98 -14.53 1.33
CA PRO A 174 17.44 -14.42 1.33
C PRO A 174 17.92 -13.27 0.44
N LYS A 175 19.21 -12.92 0.58
CA LYS A 175 19.92 -12.13 -0.43
C LYS A 175 19.72 -12.76 -1.82
N GLY A 176 19.45 -11.92 -2.81
CA GLY A 176 19.22 -12.34 -4.21
C GLY A 176 17.77 -12.68 -4.54
N SER A 177 16.87 -12.70 -3.55
CA SER A 177 15.43 -12.72 -3.85
C SER A 177 14.98 -11.37 -4.41
N TRP A 178 13.96 -11.35 -5.25
CA TRP A 178 13.53 -10.13 -5.92
C TRP A 178 12.09 -10.21 -6.40
N THR A 179 11.51 -9.06 -6.72
CA THR A 179 10.18 -8.92 -7.32
C THR A 179 10.32 -8.27 -8.70
N PRO A 180 9.77 -8.90 -9.76
CA PRO A 180 9.76 -8.38 -11.13
C PRO A 180 9.19 -6.97 -11.26
N PHE A 181 9.49 -6.33 -12.39
CA PHE A 181 9.01 -5.00 -12.70
C PHE A 181 7.47 -4.94 -12.77
N HIS A 182 6.86 -4.11 -11.92
CA HIS A 182 5.40 -3.97 -11.82
C HIS A 182 4.99 -2.60 -11.30
N ALA A 183 3.72 -2.25 -11.49
CA ALA A 183 3.05 -1.23 -10.69
C ALA A 183 2.05 -1.90 -9.76
N ASP A 184 1.73 -1.22 -8.66
CA ASP A 184 0.78 -1.76 -7.71
C ASP A 184 -0.62 -1.86 -8.32
N VAL A 185 -1.20 -3.04 -8.14
CA VAL A 185 -2.57 -3.37 -8.52
C VAL A 185 -3.57 -2.35 -7.98
N LEU A 186 -4.69 -2.20 -8.68
CA LEU A 186 -5.72 -1.19 -8.38
C LEU A 186 -5.19 0.25 -8.37
N ARG A 187 -3.96 0.47 -8.88
CA ARG A 187 -3.27 1.75 -8.79
C ARG A 187 -3.26 2.25 -7.34
N SER A 188 -3.09 1.35 -6.37
CA SER A 188 -3.00 1.73 -4.97
C SER A 188 -1.67 2.45 -4.70
N HIS A 189 -1.65 3.26 -3.64
CA HIS A 189 -0.40 3.54 -2.97
C HIS A 189 0.03 2.28 -2.18
N SER A 190 1.32 2.10 -1.94
CA SER A 190 1.79 1.14 -0.96
C SER A 190 2.93 1.72 -0.12
N TRP A 191 3.22 1.04 0.99
CA TRP A 191 4.37 1.35 1.81
C TRP A 191 5.03 0.05 2.26
N SER A 192 6.36 0.04 2.34
CA SER A 192 7.14 -1.13 2.76
C SER A 192 8.06 -0.73 3.90
N ALA A 193 7.84 -1.30 5.07
CA ALA A 193 8.72 -1.15 6.22
C ALA A 193 9.77 -2.26 6.22
N ASN A 194 11.04 -1.89 6.19
CA ASN A 194 12.13 -2.85 6.13
C ASN A 194 12.62 -3.19 7.54
N MET A 195 12.32 -4.38 8.07
CA MET A 195 12.72 -4.71 9.45
C MET A 195 14.20 -5.01 9.59
N CYS A 196 14.80 -5.68 8.61
CA CYS A 196 16.22 -5.98 8.59
C CYS A 196 16.74 -6.01 7.17
N GLY A 197 18.03 -5.80 7.01
CA GLY A 197 18.65 -5.84 5.71
C GLY A 197 18.57 -4.55 4.91
N ARG A 198 18.75 -4.64 3.60
CA ARG A 198 18.80 -3.54 2.64
C ARG A 198 18.05 -3.90 1.36
N LYS A 199 17.21 -3.02 0.84
CA LYS A 199 16.57 -3.23 -0.46
C LYS A 199 17.02 -2.23 -1.48
N GLN A 200 17.23 -2.70 -2.70
CA GLN A 200 17.39 -1.83 -3.86
C GLN A 200 16.07 -1.75 -4.59
N TRP A 201 15.61 -0.54 -4.79
CA TRP A 201 14.42 -0.23 -5.54
C TRP A 201 14.79 0.53 -6.81
N LEU A 202 14.20 0.13 -7.91
CA LEU A 202 14.34 0.79 -9.21
C LEU A 202 12.98 1.33 -9.60
N PHE A 203 12.82 2.65 -9.62
CA PHE A 203 11.55 3.32 -9.86
C PHE A 203 11.51 3.98 -11.23
N TYR A 204 10.34 3.93 -11.86
CA TYR A 204 9.98 4.70 -13.04
C TYR A 204 8.71 5.49 -12.75
N PRO A 205 8.72 6.82 -12.98
CA PRO A 205 7.53 7.65 -12.87
C PRO A 205 6.38 7.16 -13.77
N PRO A 206 5.13 7.40 -13.39
CA PRO A 206 3.98 7.08 -14.23
C PRO A 206 4.13 7.67 -15.65
N GLY A 207 3.91 6.84 -16.66
CA GLY A 207 4.08 7.14 -18.08
C GLY A 207 5.46 6.82 -18.65
N GLN A 208 6.50 6.66 -17.83
CA GLN A 208 7.82 6.26 -18.33
C GLN A 208 7.90 4.76 -18.66
N GLU A 209 7.01 3.93 -18.11
CA GLU A 209 6.92 2.51 -18.46
C GLU A 209 6.67 2.29 -19.96
N ASP A 210 6.01 3.23 -20.64
CA ASP A 210 5.74 3.13 -22.08
C ASP A 210 7.02 3.23 -22.92
N LEU A 211 8.06 3.90 -22.38
CA LEU A 211 9.39 3.97 -23.00
C LEU A 211 10.20 2.67 -22.81
N LEU A 212 9.73 1.78 -21.94
CA LEU A 212 10.38 0.49 -21.65
C LEU A 212 9.78 -0.66 -22.46
N ARG A 213 8.64 -0.43 -23.13
CA ARG A 213 7.93 -1.48 -23.86
C ARG A 213 8.75 -2.01 -25.04
N ASP A 214 8.68 -3.32 -25.23
CA ASP A 214 9.20 -3.96 -26.44
C ASP A 214 8.32 -3.60 -27.67
N PRO A 215 8.74 -3.96 -28.91
CA PRO A 215 7.94 -3.71 -30.11
C PRO A 215 6.56 -4.39 -30.14
N LEU A 216 6.31 -5.35 -29.25
CA LEU A 216 5.02 -6.04 -29.08
C LEU A 216 4.16 -5.39 -27.99
N GLY A 217 4.65 -4.35 -27.31
CA GLY A 217 3.96 -3.63 -26.26
C GLY A 217 4.13 -4.23 -24.85
N ASN A 218 4.96 -5.25 -24.68
CA ASN A 218 5.19 -5.88 -23.38
C ASN A 218 6.15 -5.05 -22.54
N LEU A 219 5.90 -4.99 -21.24
CA LEU A 219 6.85 -4.44 -20.29
C LEU A 219 8.00 -5.44 -20.03
N PRO A 220 9.20 -4.94 -19.68
CA PRO A 220 10.30 -5.81 -19.28
C PRO A 220 9.92 -6.55 -17.99
N TYR A 221 10.38 -7.80 -17.87
CA TYR A 221 10.26 -8.59 -16.66
C TYR A 221 11.34 -8.19 -15.66
N ASP A 222 12.57 -7.98 -16.16
CA ASP A 222 13.71 -7.47 -15.39
C ASP A 222 14.37 -6.29 -16.10
N VAL A 223 14.18 -5.08 -15.58
CA VAL A 223 14.73 -3.84 -16.15
C VAL A 223 16.26 -3.76 -16.14
N MET A 224 16.95 -4.66 -15.44
CA MET A 224 18.42 -4.67 -15.35
C MET A 224 19.08 -5.54 -16.41
N ILE A 225 18.37 -6.56 -16.92
CA ILE A 225 18.94 -7.55 -17.85
C ILE A 225 18.16 -7.70 -19.15
N ASP A 226 16.86 -7.40 -19.16
CA ASP A 226 16.06 -7.47 -20.38
C ASP A 226 16.52 -6.38 -21.36
N PRO A 227 16.47 -6.66 -22.68
CA PRO A 227 16.84 -5.66 -23.68
C PRO A 227 15.83 -4.52 -23.70
N LEU A 228 16.26 -3.32 -23.30
CA LEU A 228 15.43 -2.12 -23.30
C LEU A 228 15.61 -1.30 -24.59
N PRO A 229 14.59 -0.53 -25.00
CA PRO A 229 14.73 0.45 -26.08
C PRO A 229 15.85 1.46 -25.81
N ASN A 230 16.53 1.96 -26.84
CA ASN A 230 17.59 2.96 -26.69
C ASN A 230 17.15 4.26 -26.01
N ALA A 231 15.85 4.57 -26.06
CA ALA A 231 15.25 5.75 -25.44
C ALA A 231 14.84 5.50 -23.97
N ALA A 232 15.04 4.29 -23.43
CA ALA A 232 14.69 3.95 -22.06
C ALA A 232 15.49 4.83 -21.07
N PRO A 233 14.80 5.51 -20.14
CA PRO A 233 15.49 6.29 -19.12
C PRO A 233 16.16 5.37 -18.09
N ALA A 234 17.17 5.90 -17.39
CA ALA A 234 17.70 5.24 -16.21
C ALA A 234 16.65 5.27 -15.08
N PRO A 235 16.53 4.20 -14.28
CA PRO A 235 15.62 4.18 -13.14
C PRO A 235 16.05 5.17 -12.06
N LEU A 236 15.09 5.68 -11.29
CA LEU A 236 15.36 6.26 -9.98
C LEU A 236 15.73 5.13 -9.02
N GLU A 237 17.01 5.04 -8.66
CA GLU A 237 17.52 4.02 -7.75
C GLU A 237 17.46 4.48 -6.28
N ILE A 238 16.89 3.63 -5.41
CA ILE A 238 16.76 3.89 -3.98
C ILE A 238 17.24 2.69 -3.18
N ILE A 239 18.21 2.91 -2.29
CA ILE A 239 18.54 1.93 -1.26
C ILE A 239 17.74 2.21 0.01
N GLN A 240 16.92 1.26 0.42
CA GLN A 240 16.18 1.28 1.67
C GLN A 240 16.96 0.49 2.73
N GLU A 241 17.34 1.14 3.82
CA GLU A 241 18.09 0.56 4.92
C GLU A 241 17.18 -0.09 5.98
N ALA A 242 17.76 -0.76 6.97
CA ALA A 242 17.01 -1.39 8.04
C ALA A 242 16.28 -0.34 8.92
N GLY A 243 15.01 -0.64 9.21
CA GLY A 243 14.08 0.20 9.94
C GLY A 243 13.35 1.25 9.09
N GLU A 244 13.88 1.63 7.93
CA GLU A 244 13.27 2.64 7.06
C GLU A 244 11.93 2.16 6.48
N VAL A 245 11.05 3.11 6.19
CA VAL A 245 9.81 2.86 5.45
C VAL A 245 9.85 3.58 4.12
N ILE A 246 9.64 2.86 3.02
CA ILE A 246 9.51 3.45 1.70
C ILE A 246 8.03 3.58 1.35
N PHE A 247 7.65 4.72 0.80
CA PHE A 247 6.34 4.96 0.22
C PHE A 247 6.41 4.88 -1.29
N VAL A 248 5.54 4.07 -1.85
CA VAL A 248 5.36 3.85 -3.29
C VAL A 248 4.06 4.50 -3.71
N PRO A 249 4.11 5.61 -4.44
CA PRO A 249 2.89 6.26 -4.88
C PRO A 249 2.20 5.48 -6.00
N SER A 250 0.90 5.68 -6.13
CA SER A 250 0.07 5.13 -7.20
C SER A 250 0.71 5.34 -8.59
N GLY A 251 0.73 4.27 -9.38
CA GLY A 251 1.19 4.30 -10.77
C GLY A 251 2.70 4.29 -10.98
N TRP A 252 3.50 4.33 -9.91
CA TRP A 252 4.95 4.20 -10.02
C TRP A 252 5.32 2.74 -10.29
N TYR A 253 5.84 2.48 -11.49
CA TYR A 253 6.40 1.18 -11.81
C TYR A 253 7.73 1.00 -11.09
N HIS A 254 7.97 -0.19 -10.58
CA HIS A 254 9.16 -0.47 -9.81
C HIS A 254 9.55 -1.95 -9.81
N GLN A 255 10.84 -2.16 -9.57
CA GLN A 255 11.46 -3.47 -9.35
C GLN A 255 12.21 -3.44 -8.03
N VAL A 256 12.16 -4.53 -7.27
CA VAL A 256 12.74 -4.59 -5.93
C VAL A 256 13.68 -5.78 -5.82
N HIS A 257 14.93 -5.48 -5.48
CA HIS A 257 15.95 -6.48 -5.22
C HIS A 257 16.26 -6.52 -3.73
N ASN A 258 16.16 -7.71 -3.17
CA ASN A 258 16.65 -7.98 -1.84
C ASN A 258 18.16 -8.14 -1.94
N LEU A 259 18.86 -6.99 -1.92
CA LEU A 259 20.24 -6.97 -1.45
C LEU A 259 20.28 -7.61 -0.06
N LEU A 260 19.18 -7.42 0.68
CA LEU A 260 18.64 -8.09 1.86
C LEU A 260 17.16 -7.58 2.20
N ILE A 261 16.12 -8.38 1.87
CA ILE A 261 14.65 -8.48 2.22
C ILE A 261 13.52 -7.40 1.99
N MET A 262 12.43 -7.74 1.22
CA MET A 262 10.92 -7.49 1.21
C MET A 262 10.09 -6.53 0.22
N LYS A 263 9.02 -7.00 -0.54
CA LYS A 263 7.74 -6.28 -1.02
C LYS A 263 6.68 -7.07 -1.93
N SER A 264 5.35 -6.70 -1.92
CA SER A 264 4.02 -7.33 -2.37
C SER A 264 3.03 -6.70 -3.40
N CYS A 265 1.95 -7.47 -3.82
CA CYS A 265 0.59 -7.02 -4.33
C CYS A 265 -0.58 -8.10 -4.47
N THR A 266 -1.89 -7.70 -4.38
CA THR A 266 -3.16 -8.41 -4.87
C THR A 266 -4.35 -7.46 -5.29
N GLY A 267 -5.28 -7.85 -6.20
CA GLY A 267 -6.31 -6.99 -6.87
C GLY A 267 -7.83 -7.13 -6.48
N MET A 268 -8.76 -6.45 -7.19
CA MET A 268 -10.22 -6.29 -6.92
C MET A 268 -11.06 -6.22 -8.22
N ASP A 269 -12.32 -6.70 -8.22
CA ASP A 269 -13.25 -6.64 -9.37
C ASP A 269 -14.16 -5.39 -9.39
N TYR A 270 -15.03 -5.26 -10.40
CA TYR A 270 -15.85 -4.06 -10.62
C TYR A 270 -16.95 -3.85 -9.56
N GLN A 271 -17.60 -4.93 -9.11
CA GLN A 271 -18.64 -4.84 -8.08
C GLN A 271 -18.00 -4.50 -6.73
N ASP A 272 -16.90 -5.16 -6.41
CA ASP A 272 -16.12 -4.88 -5.21
C ASP A 272 -15.52 -3.48 -5.25
N PHE A 273 -15.12 -2.97 -6.42
CA PHE A 273 -14.69 -1.57 -6.59
C PHE A 273 -15.81 -0.58 -6.25
N TYR A 274 -17.05 -0.83 -6.67
CA TYR A 274 -18.16 0.03 -6.29
C TYR A 274 -18.47 -0.02 -4.79
N LEU A 275 -18.49 -1.22 -4.20
CA LEU A 275 -18.69 -1.40 -2.76
C LEU A 275 -17.55 -0.78 -1.94
N PHE A 276 -16.33 -0.81 -2.47
CA PHE A 276 -15.17 -0.12 -1.92
C PHE A 276 -15.46 1.38 -1.83
N LEU A 277 -15.79 2.06 -2.93
CA LEU A 277 -16.10 3.49 -2.93
C LEU A 277 -17.22 3.84 -1.94
N LEU A 278 -18.29 3.03 -1.91
CA LEU A 278 -19.41 3.20 -0.99
C LEU A 278 -19.00 3.11 0.49
N THR A 279 -18.16 2.14 0.81
CA THR A 279 -17.68 1.92 2.19
C THR A 279 -16.89 3.13 2.66
N ILE A 280 -15.97 3.60 1.83
CA ILE A 280 -15.15 4.77 2.12
C ILE A 280 -16.04 6.00 2.34
N ALA A 281 -16.96 6.29 1.41
CA ALA A 281 -17.84 7.46 1.50
C ALA A 281 -18.72 7.47 2.76
N LYS A 282 -19.34 6.32 3.07
CA LYS A 282 -20.24 6.21 4.23
C LYS A 282 -19.53 6.48 5.55
N ASN A 283 -18.31 5.97 5.71
CA ASN A 283 -17.56 6.15 6.94
C ASN A 283 -17.17 7.63 7.15
N ARG A 284 -16.80 8.37 6.09
CA ARG A 284 -16.53 9.82 6.20
C ARG A 284 -17.78 10.64 6.47
N ILE A 285 -18.90 10.33 5.79
CA ILE A 285 -20.19 11.00 6.04
C ILE A 285 -20.61 10.83 7.49
N GLU A 286 -20.51 9.61 8.03
CA GLU A 286 -20.88 9.31 9.41
C GLU A 286 -19.95 10.00 10.42
N PHE A 287 -18.63 9.95 10.18
CA PHE A 287 -17.66 10.67 11.00
C PHE A 287 -17.97 12.18 11.09
N LEU A 288 -18.27 12.83 9.96
CA LEU A 288 -18.61 14.25 9.94
C LEU A 288 -19.96 14.56 10.61
N LYS A 289 -20.97 13.69 10.50
CA LYS A 289 -22.26 13.83 11.21
C LYS A 289 -22.11 13.70 12.73
N GLN A 290 -21.22 12.82 13.19
CA GLN A 290 -20.93 12.68 14.61
C GLN A 290 -20.34 13.98 15.19
N LEU A 291 -19.51 14.68 14.42
CA LEU A 291 -18.95 15.97 14.82
C LEU A 291 -20.00 17.09 14.90
N SER A 292 -21.08 17.04 14.10
CA SER A 292 -22.17 18.02 14.16
C SER A 292 -23.27 17.67 15.19
N GLY A 293 -23.11 16.58 15.94
CA GLY A 293 -24.08 16.16 16.97
C GLY A 293 -25.36 15.54 16.41
N THR A 294 -25.38 15.17 15.12
CA THR A 294 -26.52 14.57 14.43
C THR A 294 -26.28 13.07 14.14
N SER A 295 -26.13 12.26 15.20
CA SER A 295 -25.92 10.81 15.07
C SER A 295 -27.21 10.05 14.71
N LEU A 296 -27.10 9.06 13.80
CA LEU A 296 -28.09 7.99 13.62
C LEU A 296 -27.48 6.66 14.12
N ASP A 297 -28.10 6.10 15.17
CA ASP A 297 -27.86 4.76 15.73
C ASP A 297 -26.51 4.53 16.46
N GLU A 298 -26.59 3.82 17.58
CA GLU A 298 -25.51 3.39 18.46
C GLU A 298 -24.66 2.26 17.85
N ALA A 299 -25.23 1.45 16.94
CA ALA A 299 -24.50 0.40 16.23
C ALA A 299 -23.46 0.95 15.22
N THR A 300 -23.76 2.09 14.57
CA THR A 300 -22.89 2.74 13.57
C THR A 300 -21.73 3.50 14.20
N ARG A 301 -21.91 4.00 15.44
CA ARG A 301 -20.89 4.70 16.24
C ARG A 301 -19.60 3.91 16.42
N ASN A 302 -19.69 2.58 16.54
CA ASN A 302 -18.53 1.71 16.76
C ASN A 302 -17.83 1.27 15.45
N GLN A 303 -18.34 1.64 14.28
CA GLN A 303 -17.85 1.15 12.99
C GLN A 303 -17.18 2.26 12.15
N ALA A 304 -17.65 3.50 12.26
CA ALA A 304 -17.17 4.63 11.45
C ALA A 304 -15.68 4.99 11.70
N ASP A 305 -15.18 4.75 12.91
CA ASP A 305 -13.78 4.96 13.26
C ASP A 305 -13.22 3.77 14.06
N ARG A 306 -13.41 2.55 13.54
CA ARG A 306 -13.06 1.28 14.21
C ARG A 306 -11.59 1.23 14.71
N HIS A 307 -10.71 2.07 14.17
CA HIS A 307 -9.28 2.13 14.52
C HIS A 307 -8.79 3.52 14.97
N GLY A 308 -9.66 4.52 15.18
CA GLY A 308 -9.24 5.88 15.56
C GLY A 308 -8.58 6.71 14.45
N MET A 309 -8.47 6.15 13.24
CA MET A 309 -7.71 6.73 12.12
C MET A 309 -8.34 8.01 11.60
N LEU A 310 -9.68 8.08 11.47
CA LEU A 310 -10.34 9.30 10.99
C LEU A 310 -10.25 10.41 12.04
N THR A 311 -10.33 10.06 13.32
CA THR A 311 -10.11 11.02 14.42
C THR A 311 -8.70 11.59 14.37
N GLU A 312 -7.69 10.78 14.08
CA GLU A 312 -6.29 11.21 13.99
C GLU A 312 -6.02 12.10 12.76
N LEU A 313 -6.63 11.78 11.62
CA LEU A 313 -6.51 12.54 10.37
C LEU A 313 -7.26 13.88 10.41
N GLY A 314 -8.41 13.90 11.09
CA GLY A 314 -9.25 15.07 11.31
C GLY A 314 -10.32 15.30 10.21
N PRO A 315 -11.29 16.19 10.48
CA PRO A 315 -12.46 16.40 9.62
C PRO A 315 -12.14 16.92 8.23
N TRP A 316 -11.13 17.79 8.10
CA TRP A 316 -10.69 18.27 6.78
C TRP A 316 -10.23 17.13 5.88
N HIS A 317 -9.64 16.05 6.44
CA HIS A 317 -9.22 14.90 5.64
C HIS A 317 -10.42 14.10 5.15
N ALA A 318 -11.43 13.93 6.00
CA ALA A 318 -12.69 13.31 5.60
C ALA A 318 -13.41 14.11 4.48
N ILE A 319 -13.40 15.44 4.56
CA ILE A 319 -13.94 16.32 3.51
C ILE A 319 -13.15 16.14 2.20
N PHE A 320 -11.81 16.12 2.27
CA PHE A 320 -10.96 15.86 1.11
C PHE A 320 -11.25 14.51 0.44
N ASP A 321 -11.35 13.43 1.22
CA ASP A 321 -11.68 12.10 0.71
C ASP A 321 -13.01 12.11 -0.06
N LEU A 322 -14.05 12.73 0.51
CA LEU A 322 -15.36 12.85 -0.14
C LEU A 322 -15.28 13.66 -1.43
N HIS A 323 -14.51 14.76 -1.47
CA HIS A 323 -14.27 15.50 -2.70
C HIS A 323 -13.58 14.67 -3.79
N LYS A 324 -12.71 13.72 -3.43
CA LYS A 324 -12.08 12.79 -4.39
C LYS A 324 -13.06 11.74 -4.90
N LEU A 325 -13.98 11.29 -4.06
CA LEU A 325 -14.97 10.26 -4.41
C LEU A 325 -16.11 10.79 -5.28
N LEU A 326 -16.57 12.03 -5.04
CA LEU A 326 -17.74 12.58 -5.73
C LEU A 326 -17.65 12.55 -7.27
N PRO A 327 -16.55 12.99 -7.92
CA PRO A 327 -16.41 12.86 -9.37
C PRO A 327 -16.48 11.40 -9.83
N VAL A 328 -15.89 10.47 -9.06
CA VAL A 328 -15.92 9.04 -9.38
C VAL A 328 -17.33 8.50 -9.31
N PHE A 329 -18.10 8.81 -8.25
CA PHE A 329 -19.50 8.41 -8.16
C PHE A 329 -20.35 8.96 -9.30
N ARG A 330 -20.11 10.20 -9.72
CA ARG A 330 -20.81 10.81 -10.87
C ARG A 330 -20.43 10.12 -12.18
N SER A 331 -19.15 9.80 -12.39
CA SER A 331 -18.68 9.05 -13.56
C SER A 331 -19.26 7.64 -13.60
N VAL A 332 -19.26 6.95 -12.46
CA VAL A 332 -19.87 5.62 -12.26
C VAL A 332 -21.37 5.68 -12.58
N ALA A 333 -22.12 6.62 -11.99
CA ALA A 333 -23.56 6.76 -12.24
C ALA A 333 -23.90 7.10 -13.70
N ALA A 334 -22.98 7.75 -14.42
CA ALA A 334 -23.15 8.08 -15.83
C ALA A 334 -22.73 6.94 -16.79
N ASP A 335 -22.06 5.88 -16.30
CA ASP A 335 -21.58 4.78 -17.14
C ASP A 335 -22.76 3.86 -17.56
N PRO A 336 -23.03 3.72 -18.88
CA PRO A 336 -24.13 2.91 -19.38
C PRO A 336 -24.04 1.43 -19.00
N HIS A 337 -22.85 0.90 -18.74
CA HIS A 337 -22.66 -0.50 -18.34
C HIS A 337 -23.01 -0.73 -16.88
N ILE A 338 -22.93 0.30 -16.02
CA ILE A 338 -23.38 0.18 -14.62
C ILE A 338 -24.88 0.05 -14.54
N ASN A 339 -25.61 0.76 -15.41
CA ASN A 339 -27.07 0.63 -15.54
C ASN A 339 -27.52 -0.75 -16.04
N GLN A 340 -26.59 -1.62 -16.44
CA GLN A 340 -26.85 -3.00 -16.86
C GLN A 340 -26.46 -4.03 -15.78
N LEU A 341 -25.76 -3.63 -14.71
CA LEU A 341 -25.56 -4.49 -13.55
C LEU A 341 -26.94 -4.64 -12.88
N GLU A 342 -27.47 -5.86 -12.79
CA GLU A 342 -28.78 -6.19 -12.19
C GLU A 342 -28.82 -5.86 -10.69
N ASN A 343 -28.83 -4.58 -10.36
CA ASN A 343 -28.82 -4.09 -9.00
C ASN A 343 -29.27 -2.63 -8.97
N ASP A 344 -30.55 -2.38 -9.28
CA ASP A 344 -31.20 -1.05 -9.16
C ASP A 344 -30.92 -0.40 -7.78
N SER A 345 -30.71 -1.23 -6.75
CA SER A 345 -30.32 -0.79 -5.41
C SER A 345 -28.96 -0.07 -5.33
N LEU A 346 -28.03 -0.29 -6.27
CA LEU A 346 -26.70 0.34 -6.27
C LEU A 346 -26.76 1.76 -6.82
N LEU A 347 -27.48 2.00 -7.91
CA LEU A 347 -27.61 3.33 -8.52
C LEU A 347 -28.39 4.30 -7.63
N GLU A 348 -29.48 3.82 -7.00
CA GLU A 348 -30.26 4.60 -6.03
C GLU A 348 -29.43 4.97 -4.79
N LYS A 349 -28.49 4.10 -4.37
CA LYS A 349 -27.52 4.40 -3.31
C LYS A 349 -26.50 5.46 -3.73
N SER A 350 -26.09 5.51 -5.00
CA SER A 350 -25.07 6.45 -5.51
C SER A 350 -25.54 7.90 -5.46
N SER A 351 -26.75 8.18 -5.95
CA SER A 351 -27.32 9.54 -5.94
C SER A 351 -27.55 10.04 -4.52
N HIS A 352 -28.11 9.20 -3.65
CA HIS A 352 -28.30 9.49 -2.23
C HIS A 352 -26.99 9.76 -1.51
N ILE A 353 -25.93 8.99 -1.78
CA ILE A 353 -24.61 9.21 -1.17
C ILE A 353 -23.97 10.49 -1.67
N THR A 354 -24.11 10.82 -2.96
CA THR A 354 -23.59 12.07 -3.53
C THR A 354 -24.23 13.26 -2.83
N THR A 355 -25.56 13.29 -2.72
CA THR A 355 -26.29 14.37 -2.03
C THR A 355 -25.97 14.42 -0.53
N ALA A 356 -25.86 13.27 0.13
CA ALA A 356 -25.51 13.20 1.55
C ALA A 356 -24.09 13.72 1.81
N ALA A 357 -23.12 13.33 0.97
CA ALA A 357 -21.75 13.83 1.05
C ALA A 357 -21.69 15.35 0.86
N GLU A 358 -22.34 15.88 -0.19
CA GLU A 358 -22.38 17.33 -0.45
C GLU A 358 -22.99 18.12 0.71
N THR A 359 -24.08 17.61 1.29
CA THR A 359 -24.76 18.25 2.43
C THR A 359 -23.87 18.29 3.66
N VAL A 360 -23.29 17.14 4.03
CA VAL A 360 -22.47 17.02 5.25
C VAL A 360 -21.13 17.76 5.11
N MET A 361 -20.51 17.75 3.93
CA MET A 361 -19.32 18.56 3.67
C MET A 361 -19.62 20.05 3.82
N ALA A 362 -20.67 20.56 3.18
CA ALA A 362 -21.02 21.99 3.27
C ALA A 362 -21.38 22.41 4.71
N GLU A 363 -21.98 21.52 5.50
CA GLU A 363 -22.20 21.76 6.93
C GLU A 363 -20.90 21.77 7.72
N ALA A 364 -20.05 20.76 7.52
CA ALA A 364 -18.77 20.64 8.21
C ALA A 364 -17.84 21.83 7.89
N GLU A 365 -17.73 22.23 6.63
CA GLU A 365 -16.94 23.38 6.20
C GLU A 365 -17.39 24.67 6.90
N ARG A 366 -18.72 24.90 7.00
CA ARG A 366 -19.26 26.06 7.73
C ARG A 366 -19.01 26.03 9.23
N ASN A 367 -18.98 24.84 9.84
CA ASN A 367 -18.78 24.68 11.28
C ASN A 367 -17.28 24.76 11.66
N LEU A 368 -16.39 24.45 10.72
CA LEU A 368 -14.93 24.43 10.92
C LEU A 368 -14.24 25.73 10.50
N SER A 369 -14.89 26.54 9.64
CA SER A 369 -14.50 27.91 9.28
C SER A 369 -14.81 28.90 10.39
#